data_AF-A0A4Y2QC04-F1
#
_entry.id   AF-A0A4Y2QC04-F1
#
_cell.length_a   1.000
_cell.length_b   1.000
_cell.length_c   1.000
_cell.angle_alpha   90.00
_cell.angle_beta   90.00
_cell.angle_gamma   90.00
#
_symmetry.space_group_name_H-M   'P 1'
#
loop_
_entity.id
_entity.type
_entity.pdbx_description
1 polymer ?
#
loop_
_entity_poly.entity_id
_entity_poly.type
_entity_poly.pdbx_seq_one_letter_code
_entity_poly.pdbx_strand_id
1 'polypeptide(L)'
;MDEFPTSKSSIQRIPTEKLKKRAENIKIDFQNEVPDVVILHWDGKLLPALSARKSKERLPVVISYGLKKQLLAVPRLDNSTGKEQAQAVRKAILD
;
A
#
# COMPACT_ATOMS: atom_id res chain seq x y z
N MET A 1 27.63 -16.98 11.76
CA MET A 1 27.34 -16.08 12.91
C MET A 1 27.00 -14.74 12.31
N ASP A 2 25.71 -14.37 12.31
CA ASP A 2 25.32 -13.01 11.90
C ASP A 2 25.91 -12.03 12.92
N GLU A 3 26.69 -11.07 12.43
CA GLU A 3 27.24 -10.00 13.26
C GLU A 3 26.08 -9.08 13.68
N PHE A 4 25.69 -9.14 14.94
CA PHE A 4 24.64 -8.29 15.45
C PHE A 4 25.16 -6.87 15.64
N PRO A 5 24.54 -5.86 15.02
CA PRO A 5 24.97 -4.48 15.18
C PRO A 5 24.76 -4.04 16.63
N THR A 6 25.84 -3.67 17.31
CA THR A 6 25.80 -3.17 18.70
C THR A 6 25.67 -1.65 18.76
N SER A 7 26.06 -0.93 17.70
CA SER A 7 25.93 0.53 17.64
C SER A 7 24.48 0.96 17.39
N LYS A 8 24.03 2.00 18.11
CA LYS A 8 22.67 2.53 18.02
C LYS A 8 22.27 2.92 16.59
N SER A 9 23.21 3.49 15.82
CA SER A 9 22.97 3.87 14.43
C SER A 9 22.75 2.67 13.52
N SER A 10 23.53 1.60 13.69
CA SER A 10 23.40 0.38 12.90
C SER A 10 22.14 -0.41 13.25
N ILE A 11 21.74 -0.45 14.53
CA ILE A 11 20.48 -1.10 14.98
C ILE A 11 19.27 -0.48 14.29
N GLN A 12 19.26 0.85 14.06
CA GLN A 12 18.16 1.51 13.36
C GLN A 12 18.29 1.39 11.84
N ARG A 13 19.49 1.63 11.29
CA ARG A 13 19.71 1.73 9.84
C ARG A 13 19.51 0.39 9.12
N ILE A 14 20.04 -0.71 9.67
CA ILE A 14 20.07 -2.00 8.98
C ILE A 14 18.65 -2.54 8.70
N PRO A 15 17.71 -2.54 9.66
CA PRO A 15 16.32 -2.92 9.39
C PRO A 15 15.64 -2.00 8.39
N THR A 16 15.83 -0.69 8.49
CA THR A 16 15.23 0.28 7.56
C THR A 16 15.70 0.07 6.13
N GLU A 17 17.00 -0.16 5.93
CA GLU A 17 17.56 -0.47 4.61
C GLU A 17 17.05 -1.81 4.07
N LYS A 18 16.96 -2.85 4.91
CA LYS A 18 16.36 -4.14 4.52
C LYS A 18 14.89 -3.98 4.08
N LEU A 19 14.10 -3.20 4.82
CA LEU A 19 12.70 -2.91 4.47
C LEU A 19 12.60 -2.11 3.17
N LYS A 20 13.45 -1.11 2.98
CA LYS A 20 13.52 -0.32 1.75
C LYS A 20 13.84 -1.20 0.54
N LYS A 21 14.88 -2.02 0.65
CA LYS A 21 15.27 -2.96 -0.41
C LYS A 21 14.18 -3.98 -0.71
N ARG A 22 13.49 -4.49 0.32
CA ARG A 22 12.32 -5.36 0.13
C ARG A 22 11.19 -4.67 -0.62
N ALA A 23 10.88 -3.42 -0.27
CA ALA A 23 9.83 -2.64 -0.95
C ALA A 23 10.20 -2.35 -2.42
N GLU A 24 11.46 -2.02 -2.70
CA GLU A 24 11.99 -1.83 -4.06
C GLU A 24 11.85 -3.11 -4.90
N ASN A 25 12.25 -4.26 -4.35
CA ASN A 25 12.12 -5.54 -5.04
C ASN A 25 10.65 -5.87 -5.36
N ILE A 26 9.75 -5.71 -4.37
CA ILE A 26 8.30 -5.92 -4.58
C ILE A 26 7.75 -5.01 -5.68
N LYS A 27 8.24 -3.76 -5.77
CA LYS A 27 7.82 -2.82 -6.82
C LYS A 27 8.30 -3.28 -8.20
N ILE A 28 9.56 -3.69 -8.32
CA ILE A 28 10.16 -4.14 -9.58
C ILE A 28 9.49 -5.44 -10.07
N ASP A 29 9.31 -6.42 -9.19
CA ASP A 29 8.68 -7.71 -9.50
C ASP A 29 7.23 -7.57 -10.00
N PHE A 30 6.56 -6.49 -9.63
CA PHE A 30 5.24 -6.16 -10.13
C PHE A 30 5.29 -5.50 -11.51
N GLN A 31 6.17 -4.52 -11.72
CA GLN A 31 6.25 -3.76 -12.97
C GLN A 31 6.69 -4.61 -14.17
N ASN A 32 7.50 -5.64 -13.95
CA ASN A 32 7.99 -6.52 -15.01
C ASN A 32 6.92 -7.49 -15.55
N GLU A 33 5.80 -7.68 -14.83
CA GLU A 33 4.74 -8.63 -15.18
C GLU A 33 3.34 -8.00 -15.05
N VAL A 34 3.16 -6.72 -15.40
CA VAL A 34 1.82 -6.14 -15.36
C VAL A 34 0.99 -6.77 -16.49
N PRO A 35 -0.03 -7.57 -16.19
CA PRO A 35 -0.85 -8.19 -17.23
C PRO A 35 -1.83 -7.19 -17.80
N ASP A 36 -2.30 -7.45 -19.03
CA ASP A 36 -3.29 -6.62 -19.71
C ASP A 36 -4.62 -6.50 -18.93
N VAL A 37 -4.92 -7.49 -18.08
CA VAL A 37 -6.13 -7.53 -17.24
C VAL A 37 -5.76 -7.84 -15.80
N VAL A 38 -6.22 -6.99 -14.88
CA VAL A 38 -6.07 -7.15 -13.42
C VAL A 38 -7.43 -7.13 -12.74
N ILE A 39 -7.54 -7.81 -11.60
CA ILE A 39 -8.73 -7.75 -10.74
C ILE A 39 -8.52 -6.68 -9.68
N LEU A 40 -9.47 -5.76 -9.56
CA LEU A 40 -9.45 -4.66 -8.59
C LEU A 40 -10.32 -4.98 -7.37
N HIS A 41 -9.75 -4.87 -6.19
CA HIS A 41 -10.39 -5.07 -4.89
C HIS A 41 -10.38 -3.77 -4.11
N TRP A 42 -11.56 -3.23 -3.79
CA TRP A 42 -11.72 -2.00 -3.01
C TRP A 42 -12.77 -2.12 -1.89
N ASP A 43 -13.68 -3.09 -1.98
CA ASP A 43 -14.82 -3.29 -1.06
C ASP A 43 -14.43 -3.90 0.31
N GLY A 44 -13.13 -3.99 0.63
CA GLY A 44 -12.62 -4.95 1.60
C GLY A 44 -12.57 -4.51 3.06
N LYS A 45 -12.69 -3.21 3.36
CA LYS A 45 -12.80 -2.56 4.69
C LYS A 45 -12.22 -1.15 4.64
N LEU A 46 -12.96 -0.18 5.16
CA LEU A 46 -12.46 1.17 5.39
C LEU A 46 -11.52 1.18 6.59
N LEU A 47 -10.35 1.78 6.42
CA LEU A 47 -9.36 1.94 7.47
C LEU A 47 -9.60 3.26 8.20
N PRO A 48 -9.72 3.29 9.53
CA PRO A 48 -9.81 4.54 10.26
C PRO A 48 -8.49 5.32 10.14
N ALA A 49 -8.53 6.62 9.85
CA ALA A 49 -7.34 7.45 9.97
C ALA A 49 -6.89 7.58 11.43
N LEU A 50 -5.58 7.55 11.62
CA LEU A 50 -4.91 7.67 12.93
C LEU A 50 -5.05 9.06 13.60
N SER A 51 -5.92 9.95 13.13
CA SER A 51 -6.02 11.33 13.63
C SER A 51 -7.10 11.50 14.70
N ALA A 52 -6.72 12.11 15.84
CA ALA A 52 -7.62 12.41 16.96
C ALA A 52 -8.71 13.46 16.65
N ARG A 53 -8.63 14.17 15.52
CA ARG A 53 -9.62 15.17 15.10
C ARG A 53 -10.18 14.76 13.74
N LYS A 54 -11.41 14.23 13.77
CA LYS A 54 -12.19 13.68 12.64
C LYS A 54 -11.66 12.32 12.15
N SER A 55 -12.49 11.29 12.30
CA SER A 55 -12.28 9.97 11.70
C SER A 55 -12.45 10.06 10.19
N LYS A 56 -11.41 10.48 9.48
CA LYS A 56 -11.37 10.35 8.02
C LYS A 56 -11.06 8.90 7.69
N GLU A 57 -11.91 8.26 6.92
CA GLU A 57 -11.65 6.89 6.52
C GLU A 57 -10.65 6.85 5.36
N ARG A 58 -10.06 5.68 5.15
CA ARG A 58 -9.15 5.42 4.04
C ARG A 58 -9.58 4.16 3.34
N LEU A 59 -9.57 4.18 2.02
CA LEU A 59 -9.96 3.05 1.19
C LEU A 59 -8.70 2.38 0.64
N PRO A 60 -8.36 1.15 1.06
CA PRO A 60 -7.29 0.39 0.42
C PRO A 60 -7.76 -0.07 -0.97
N VAL A 61 -7.05 0.37 -2.01
CA VAL A 61 -7.27 -0.07 -3.39
C VAL A 61 -6.19 -1.09 -3.73
N VAL A 62 -6.59 -2.35 -3.89
CA VAL A 62 -5.68 -3.47 -4.13
C VAL A 62 -5.96 -4.04 -5.50
N ILE A 63 -4.90 -4.36 -6.25
CA ILE A 63 -4.99 -5.11 -7.50
C ILE A 63 -4.42 -6.51 -7.30
N SER A 64 -5.02 -7.49 -7.97
CA SER A 64 -4.53 -8.86 -7.98
C SER A 64 -4.49 -9.41 -9.40
N TYR A 65 -3.47 -10.20 -9.68
CA TYR A 65 -3.36 -10.97 -10.91
C TYR A 65 -2.62 -12.27 -10.63
N GLY A 66 -3.12 -13.38 -11.16
CA GLY A 66 -2.63 -14.72 -10.80
C GLY A 66 -2.60 -14.92 -9.29
N LEU A 67 -1.43 -15.24 -8.74
CA LEU A 67 -1.19 -15.42 -7.30
C LEU A 67 -0.61 -14.15 -6.62
N LYS A 68 -0.45 -13.05 -7.36
CA LYS A 68 0.13 -11.80 -6.88
C LYS A 68 -0.97 -10.81 -6.46
N LYS A 69 -0.70 -10.05 -5.40
CA LYS A 69 -1.55 -8.95 -4.91
C LYS A 69 -0.67 -7.75 -4.61
N GLN A 70 -1.12 -6.56 -4.98
CA GLN A 70 -0.42 -5.31 -4.70
C GLN A 70 -1.39 -4.22 -4.25
N LEU A 71 -0.98 -3.45 -3.26
CA LEU A 71 -1.67 -2.23 -2.86
C LEU A 71 -1.33 -1.11 -3.84
N LEU A 72 -2.32 -0.63 -4.58
CA LEU A 72 -2.18 0.45 -5.56
C LEU A 72 -2.16 1.81 -4.84
N ALA A 73 -3.16 2.05 -3.99
CA ALA A 73 -3.28 3.30 -3.26
C ALA A 73 -4.07 3.13 -1.97
N VAL A 74 -3.96 4.14 -1.10
CA VAL A 74 -4.78 4.26 0.13
C VAL A 74 -5.35 5.68 0.21
N PRO A 75 -6.23 6.09 -0.74
CA PRO A 75 -6.85 7.40 -0.73
C PRO A 75 -7.59 7.65 0.59
N ARG A 76 -7.49 8.90 1.05
CA ARG A 76 -8.32 9.40 2.14
C ARG A 76 -9.70 9.73 1.59
N LEU A 77 -10.73 9.32 2.32
CA LEU A 77 -12.11 9.66 2.02
C LEU A 77 -12.58 10.76 2.97
N ASP A 78 -13.37 11.69 2.45
CA ASP A 78 -14.06 12.66 3.28
C ASP A 78 -15.32 12.08 3.93
N ASN A 79 -15.93 11.05 3.33
CA ASN A 79 -17.01 10.24 3.89
C ASN A 79 -17.02 8.83 3.28
N SER A 80 -17.75 7.92 3.91
CA SER A 80 -17.81 6.50 3.57
C SER A 80 -18.72 6.16 2.38
N THR A 81 -19.33 7.16 1.71
CA THR A 81 -20.38 6.88 0.71
C THR A 81 -19.80 6.15 -0.50
N GLY A 82 -20.60 5.29 -1.13
CA GLY A 82 -20.17 4.54 -2.32
C GLY A 82 -19.71 5.45 -3.47
N LYS A 83 -20.29 6.66 -3.59
CA LYS A 83 -19.87 7.67 -4.59
C LYS A 83 -18.44 8.15 -4.35
N GLU A 84 -18.12 8.50 -3.10
CA GLU A 84 -16.78 8.97 -2.73
C GLU A 84 -15.75 7.86 -2.92
N GLN A 85 -16.10 6.63 -2.56
CA GLN A 85 -15.26 5.47 -2.76
C GLN A 85 -14.99 5.21 -4.26
N ALA A 86 -16.03 5.19 -5.11
CA ALA A 86 -15.88 4.99 -6.55
C ALA A 86 -15.02 6.08 -7.21
N GLN A 87 -15.17 7.34 -6.77
CA GLN A 87 -14.35 8.45 -7.25
C GLN A 87 -12.89 8.30 -6.82
N ALA A 88 -12.64 7.92 -5.56
CA ALA A 88 -11.31 7.68 -5.04
C ALA A 88 -10.60 6.53 -5.77
N VAL A 89 -11.33 5.45 -6.07
CA VAL A 89 -10.84 4.32 -6.88
C VAL A 89 -10.51 4.75 -8.30
N ARG A 90 -11.43 5.45 -8.98
CA ARG A 90 -11.19 5.96 -10.34
C ARG A 90 -9.94 6.83 -10.41
N LYS A 91 -9.75 7.71 -9.42
CA LYS A 91 -8.57 8.55 -9.34
C LYS A 91 -7.29 7.74 -9.12
N ALA A 92 -7.31 6.77 -8.21
CA ALA A 92 -6.15 5.91 -7.93
C ALA A 92 -5.68 5.07 -9.13
N ILE A 93 -6.54 4.82 -10.11
CA ILE A 93 -6.19 4.09 -11.35
C ILE A 93 -5.63 5.02 -12.43
N LEU A 94 -6.04 6.30 -12.43
CA LEU A 94 -5.67 7.27 -13.46
C LEU A 94 -4.43 8.11 -13.11
N ASP A 95 -4.07 8.19 -11.83
CA ASP A 95 -2.84 8.84 -11.32
C ASP A 95 -1.59 7.97 -11.58
#